data_AF-A0A9D4PRU4-F1
#
_entry.id   AF-A0A9D4PRU4-F1
#
_cell.length_a   1.000
_cell.length_b   1.000
_cell.length_c   1.000
_cell.angle_alpha   90.00
_cell.angle_beta   90.00
_cell.angle_gamma   90.00
#
_symmetry.space_group_name_H-M   'P 1'
#
loop_
_entity.id
_entity.type
_entity.pdbx_description
1 polymer ?
#
loop_
_entity_poly.entity_id
_entity_poly.type
_entity_poly.pdbx_seq_one_letter_code
_entity_poly.pdbx_strand_id
1 'polypeptide(L)'
;MEDRDTRRPGRPRKAPDEQKKKYARVSPVDRCRIIDVHRRGGDLKVLSETLGINIKTVRSIAATDRDTAKTRGGSSKKFGPDVVDALQQIVQENPSFTLEQIKRALKEEMPNIEVSTSTIDRLLDGHGYSVKLLTQRPVDRNRADVKQLRRRYAQWLQSEGTTLTRYYIDETNFNVKTTYIRRIHHLCRTG
;
A
#
# COMPACT_ATOMS: atom_id res chain seq x y z
N MET A 1 16.41 55.55 25.36
CA MET A 1 15.69 54.26 25.38
C MET A 1 15.47 53.91 23.92
N GLU A 2 16.52 53.40 23.27
CA GLU A 2 16.51 53.14 21.82
C GLU A 2 16.22 51.67 21.58
N ASP A 3 15.14 51.42 20.86
CA ASP A 3 14.63 50.11 20.51
C ASP A 3 15.46 49.54 19.35
N ARG A 4 16.22 48.47 19.60
CA ARG A 4 16.99 47.74 18.59
C ARG A 4 16.38 46.35 18.37
N ASP A 5 15.29 46.29 17.62
CA ASP A 5 14.87 45.05 16.95
C ASP A 5 15.12 45.15 15.44
N THR A 6 16.35 44.82 15.02
CA THR A 6 16.74 44.71 13.61
C THR A 6 16.75 43.25 13.14
N ARG A 7 15.77 42.44 13.57
CA ARG A 7 15.56 41.12 12.97
C ARG A 7 15.13 41.27 11.52
N ARG A 8 16.04 40.93 10.59
CA ARG A 8 15.72 40.84 9.15
C ARG A 8 14.47 39.96 8.98
N PRO A 9 13.42 40.45 8.30
CA PRO A 9 12.23 39.65 8.07
C PRO A 9 12.64 38.37 7.32
N GLY A 10 12.20 37.22 7.85
CA GLY A 10 12.44 35.93 7.23
C GLY A 10 11.96 35.93 5.78
N ARG A 11 12.72 35.30 4.89
CA ARG A 11 12.38 35.21 3.46
C ARG A 11 10.94 34.72 3.32
N PRO A 12 10.06 35.43 2.57
CA PRO A 12 8.67 35.02 2.42
C PRO A 12 8.62 33.60 1.88
N ARG A 13 7.74 32.77 2.45
CA ARG A 13 7.47 31.42 1.95
C ARG A 13 6.92 31.57 0.54
N LYS A 14 7.52 30.89 -0.44
CA LYS A 14 7.02 30.86 -1.83
C LYS A 14 5.54 30.46 -1.84
N ALA A 15 4.75 31.14 -2.66
CA ALA A 15 3.31 30.90 -2.78
C ALA A 15 3.02 29.44 -3.16
N PRO A 16 1.85 28.88 -2.75
CA PRO A 16 1.55 27.44 -2.88
C PRO A 16 1.39 26.91 -4.31
N ASP A 17 1.39 27.78 -5.34
CA ASP A 17 0.97 27.40 -6.70
C ASP A 17 2.10 27.40 -7.76
N GLU A 18 3.37 27.55 -7.36
CA GLU A 18 4.47 27.16 -8.26
C GLU A 18 4.60 25.63 -8.24
N GLN A 19 3.77 24.93 -9.00
CA GLN A 19 3.98 23.51 -9.32
C GLN A 19 5.43 23.35 -9.80
N LYS A 20 6.28 22.72 -8.98
CA LYS A 20 7.69 22.48 -9.31
C LYS A 20 7.74 21.77 -10.66
N LYS A 21 8.26 22.44 -11.69
CA LYS A 21 8.45 21.84 -13.03
C LYS A 21 9.19 20.51 -12.85
N LYS A 22 8.55 19.42 -13.28
CA LYS A 22 9.18 18.09 -13.32
C LYS A 22 10.41 18.20 -14.22
N TYR A 23 11.57 17.77 -13.73
CA TYR A 23 12.77 17.74 -14.55
C TYR A 23 12.53 16.86 -15.78
N ALA A 24 12.66 17.44 -16.98
CA ALA A 24 12.57 16.70 -18.23
C ALA A 24 13.69 15.65 -18.26
N ARG A 25 13.31 14.38 -18.43
CA ARG A 25 14.28 13.29 -18.63
C ARG A 25 14.65 13.25 -20.10
N VAL A 26 15.94 13.21 -20.39
CA VAL A 26 16.43 12.98 -21.76
C VAL A 26 16.03 11.58 -22.18
N SER A 27 15.41 11.47 -23.36
CA SER A 27 15.04 10.20 -23.99
C SER A 27 16.27 9.30 -24.20
N PRO A 28 16.16 7.97 -24.02
CA PRO A 28 17.25 7.04 -24.37
C PRO A 28 17.75 7.21 -25.82
N VAL A 29 16.85 7.52 -26.76
CA VAL A 29 17.21 7.75 -28.17
C VAL A 29 18.11 8.98 -28.31
N ASP A 30 17.78 10.06 -27.61
CA ASP A 30 18.59 11.28 -27.63
C ASP A 30 19.92 11.07 -26.91
N ARG A 31 19.96 10.22 -25.88
CA ARG A 31 21.23 9.80 -25.25
C ARG A 31 22.12 9.06 -26.23
N CYS A 32 21.58 8.11 -27.01
CA CYS A 32 22.35 7.42 -28.05
C CYS A 32 22.88 8.39 -29.11
N ARG A 33 22.06 9.33 -29.59
CA ARG A 33 22.51 10.36 -30.53
C ARG A 33 23.66 11.21 -29.98
N ILE A 34 23.58 11.60 -28.71
CA ILE A 34 24.65 12.35 -28.03
C ILE A 34 25.93 11.52 -27.96
N ILE A 35 25.83 10.24 -27.63
CA ILE A 35 26.96 9.31 -27.56
C ILE A 35 27.59 9.10 -28.94
N ASP A 36 26.79 8.87 -29.97
CA ASP A 36 27.27 8.65 -31.34
C ASP A 36 28.02 9.87 -31.88
N VAL A 37 27.48 11.08 -31.69
CA VAL A 37 28.15 12.32 -32.09
C VAL A 37 29.44 12.52 -31.30
N HIS A 38 29.44 12.23 -30.01
CA HIS A 38 30.64 12.32 -29.17
C HIS A 38 31.75 11.37 -29.64
N ARG A 39 31.40 10.10 -29.92
CA ARG A 39 32.34 9.08 -30.39
C ARG A 39 32.94 9.41 -31.76
N ARG A 40 32.16 10.09 -32.62
CA ARG A 40 32.62 10.59 -33.93
C ARG A 40 33.41 11.90 -33.85
N GLY A 41 33.59 12.47 -32.65
CA GLY A 41 34.28 13.75 -32.45
C GLY A 41 33.49 14.97 -32.96
N GLY A 42 32.17 14.86 -33.11
CA GLY A 42 31.31 15.95 -33.58
C GLY A 42 31.00 17.01 -32.54
N ASP A 43 30.41 18.13 -32.98
CA ASP A 43 30.11 19.27 -32.11
C ASP A 43 28.83 19.05 -31.28
N LEU A 44 29.02 18.90 -29.97
CA LEU A 44 27.94 18.73 -28.99
C LEU A 44 27.10 20.00 -28.79
N LYS A 45 27.61 21.19 -29.12
CA LYS A 45 26.87 22.45 -29.01
C LYS A 45 25.75 22.51 -30.05
N VAL A 46 26.05 22.18 -31.29
CA VAL A 46 25.06 22.11 -32.38
C VAL A 46 23.98 21.08 -32.06
N LEU A 47 24.38 19.91 -31.53
CA LEU A 47 23.43 18.89 -31.13
C LEU A 47 22.53 19.33 -29.96
N SER A 48 23.09 20.07 -29.00
CA SER A 48 22.35 20.64 -27.86
C SER A 48 21.24 21.59 -28.31
N GLU A 49 21.55 22.46 -29.28
CA GLU A 49 20.58 23.39 -29.88
C GLU A 49 19.50 22.65 -30.67
N THR A 50 19.90 21.63 -31.44
CA THR A 50 18.99 20.80 -32.26
C THR A 50 17.99 20.01 -31.39
N LEU A 51 18.46 19.44 -30.28
CA LEU A 51 17.64 18.64 -29.37
C LEU A 51 16.91 19.47 -28.29
N GLY A 52 17.23 20.77 -28.16
CA GLY A 52 16.69 21.62 -27.09
C GLY A 52 17.12 21.19 -25.68
N ILE A 53 18.22 20.45 -25.54
CA ILE A 53 18.74 19.95 -24.27
C ILE A 53 19.86 20.88 -23.80
N ASN A 54 19.94 21.18 -22.50
CA ASN A 54 21.02 21.99 -21.95
C ASN A 54 22.40 21.38 -22.25
N ILE A 55 23.32 22.18 -22.79
CA ILE A 55 24.68 21.74 -23.15
C ILE A 55 25.44 21.07 -22.00
N LYS A 56 25.19 21.46 -20.75
CA LYS A 56 25.78 20.80 -19.56
C LYS A 56 25.31 19.36 -19.43
N THR A 57 24.03 19.11 -19.70
CA THR A 57 23.43 17.77 -19.69
C THR A 57 23.98 16.93 -20.84
N VAL A 58 24.09 17.50 -22.05
CA VAL A 58 24.69 16.82 -23.22
C VAL A 58 26.13 16.39 -22.93
N ARG A 59 26.97 17.31 -22.43
CA ARG A 59 28.36 17.01 -22.06
C ARG A 59 28.47 15.95 -20.97
N SER A 60 27.61 16.01 -19.95
CA SER A 60 27.59 15.00 -18.89
C SER A 60 27.21 13.62 -19.42
N ILE A 61 26.24 13.54 -20.33
CA ILE A 61 25.83 12.28 -20.98
C ILE A 61 26.97 11.73 -21.84
N ALA A 62 27.56 12.57 -22.70
CA ALA A 62 28.69 12.22 -23.55
C ALA A 62 29.87 11.68 -22.72
N ALA A 63 30.25 12.38 -21.65
CA ALA A 63 31.35 11.96 -20.77
C ALA A 63 31.06 10.67 -19.98
N THR A 64 29.79 10.38 -19.69
CA THR A 64 29.41 9.16 -18.96
C THR A 64 29.30 7.94 -19.88
N ASP A 65 29.13 8.16 -21.19
CA ASP A 65 28.99 7.13 -22.24
C ASP A 65 27.95 6.03 -21.92
N ARG A 66 26.83 6.43 -21.31
CA ARG A 66 25.71 5.53 -20.96
C ARG A 66 24.46 5.87 -21.74
N ASP A 67 23.97 4.93 -22.52
CA ASP A 67 22.71 5.01 -23.28
C ASP A 67 21.49 5.14 -22.37
N THR A 68 21.56 4.60 -21.15
CA THR A 68 20.48 4.58 -20.17
C THR A 68 20.76 5.50 -18.98
N ALA A 69 19.71 6.12 -18.44
CA ALA A 69 19.82 6.90 -17.21
C ALA A 69 19.95 5.95 -16.00
N LYS A 70 20.91 6.24 -15.11
CA LYS A 70 21.06 5.48 -13.87
C LYS A 70 19.78 5.60 -13.03
N THR A 71 19.29 4.49 -12.51
CA THR A 71 18.24 4.51 -11.49
C THR A 71 18.75 5.25 -10.27
N ARG A 72 17.88 6.04 -9.62
CA ARG A 72 18.22 6.63 -8.34
C ARG A 72 18.48 5.49 -7.35
N GLY A 73 19.55 5.62 -6.57
CA GLY A 73 19.81 4.68 -5.48
C GLY A 73 18.62 4.64 -4.52
N GLY A 74 18.27 3.43 -4.08
CA GLY A 74 17.32 3.19 -3.00
C GLY A 74 18.03 2.96 -1.68
N SER A 75 17.28 3.01 -0.57
CA SER A 75 17.77 2.53 0.71
C SER A 75 17.96 1.01 0.65
N SER A 76 19.06 0.50 1.22
CA SER A 76 19.24 -0.95 1.38
C SER A 76 18.08 -1.52 2.20
N LYS A 77 17.55 -2.68 1.78
CA LYS A 77 16.56 -3.41 2.58
C LYS A 77 17.24 -3.79 3.90
N LYS A 78 16.71 -3.32 5.02
CA LYS A 78 17.28 -3.56 6.36
C LYS A 78 17.15 -5.02 6.82
N PHE A 79 16.21 -5.76 6.25
CA PHE A 79 15.93 -7.15 6.61
C PHE A 79 16.26 -8.06 5.44
N GLY A 80 17.01 -9.12 5.73
CA GLY A 80 17.35 -10.17 4.77
C GLY A 80 16.18 -11.12 4.50
N PRO A 81 16.35 -12.06 3.56
CA PRO A 81 15.32 -13.05 3.24
C PRO A 81 14.96 -13.94 4.44
N ASP A 82 15.95 -14.32 5.26
CA ASP A 82 15.75 -15.22 6.40
C ASP A 82 14.68 -14.70 7.40
N VAL A 83 14.65 -13.38 7.64
CA VAL A 83 13.68 -12.75 8.55
C VAL A 83 12.27 -12.81 7.96
N VAL A 84 12.17 -12.67 6.63
CA VAL A 84 10.89 -12.75 5.92
C VAL A 84 10.37 -14.18 5.97
N ASP A 85 11.22 -15.17 5.76
CA ASP A 85 10.83 -16.58 5.75
C ASP A 85 10.31 -17.02 7.13
N ALA A 86 11.01 -16.64 8.21
CA ALA A 86 10.54 -16.86 9.58
C ALA A 86 9.17 -16.20 9.84
N LEU A 87 9.01 -14.95 9.39
CA LEU A 87 7.75 -14.22 9.53
C LEU A 87 6.59 -14.93 8.82
N GLN A 88 6.83 -15.44 7.61
CA GLN A 88 5.82 -16.18 6.84
C GLN A 88 5.44 -17.49 7.53
N GLN A 89 6.42 -18.20 8.08
CA GLN A 89 6.19 -19.44 8.82
C GLN A 89 5.31 -19.19 10.05
N ILE A 90 5.62 -18.18 10.86
CA ILE A 90 4.82 -17.81 12.05
C ILE A 90 3.36 -17.52 11.66
N VAL A 91 3.14 -16.77 10.57
CA VAL A 91 1.80 -16.43 10.09
C VAL A 91 1.06 -17.64 9.54
N GLN A 92 1.76 -18.56 8.87
CA GLN A 92 1.16 -19.77 8.33
C GLN A 92 0.71 -20.74 9.42
N GLU A 93 1.49 -20.86 10.50
CA GLU A 93 1.15 -21.69 11.66
C GLU A 93 0.01 -21.07 12.48
N ASN A 94 0.02 -19.74 12.65
CA ASN A 94 -0.92 -19.03 13.51
C ASN A 94 -1.48 -17.76 12.84
N PRO A 95 -2.43 -17.90 11.88
CA PRO A 95 -2.95 -16.77 11.11
C PRO A 95 -3.81 -15.79 11.92
N SER A 96 -4.19 -16.16 13.15
CA SER A 96 -4.96 -15.29 14.07
C SER A 96 -4.09 -14.41 14.96
N PHE A 97 -2.76 -14.51 14.87
CA PHE A 97 -1.88 -13.70 15.69
C PHE A 97 -1.96 -12.21 15.34
N THR A 98 -1.91 -11.40 16.39
CA THR A 98 -1.71 -9.95 16.27
C THR A 98 -0.25 -9.64 15.92
N LEU A 99 0.02 -8.45 15.40
CA LEU A 99 1.39 -8.01 15.08
C LEU A 99 2.34 -8.05 16.30
N GLU A 100 1.84 -7.78 17.50
CA GLU A 100 2.64 -7.89 18.74
C GLU A 100 2.95 -9.34 19.12
N GLN A 101 2.03 -10.27 18.84
CA GLN A 101 2.28 -11.70 19.04
C GLN A 101 3.29 -12.22 18.02
N ILE A 102 3.16 -11.83 16.75
CA ILE A 102 4.13 -12.16 15.70
C ILE A 102 5.51 -11.62 16.05
N LYS A 103 5.59 -10.36 16.52
CA LYS A 103 6.86 -9.75 16.96
C LYS A 103 7.54 -10.54 18.08
N ARG A 104 6.76 -11.00 19.06
CA ARG A 104 7.28 -11.80 20.17
C ARG A 104 7.75 -13.17 19.71
N ALA A 105 6.97 -13.87 18.89
CA ALA A 105 7.36 -15.15 18.31
C ALA A 105 8.65 -15.02 17.47
N LEU A 106 8.74 -13.96 16.66
CA LEU A 106 9.95 -13.68 15.87
C LEU A 106 11.17 -13.39 16.75
N LYS A 107 10.98 -12.72 17.90
CA LYS A 107 12.06 -12.48 18.87
C LYS A 107 12.51 -13.76 19.57
N GLU A 108 11.61 -14.71 19.79
CA GLU A 108 11.92 -16.02 20.36
C GLU A 108 12.73 -16.88 19.37
N GLU A 109 12.37 -16.84 18.09
CA GLU A 109 13.07 -17.57 17.03
C GLU A 109 14.41 -16.92 16.63
N MET A 110 14.45 -15.58 16.56
CA MET A 110 15.60 -14.79 16.14
C MET A 110 15.93 -13.68 17.16
N PRO A 111 16.59 -14.02 18.29
CA PRO A 111 16.80 -13.08 19.41
C PRO A 111 17.69 -11.87 19.08
N ASN A 112 18.50 -11.96 18.02
CA ASN A 112 19.41 -10.89 17.60
C ASN A 112 18.74 -9.80 16.74
N ILE A 113 17.45 -9.96 16.41
CA ILE A 113 16.75 -9.07 15.48
C ILE A 113 15.66 -8.31 16.22
N GLU A 114 15.76 -6.97 16.18
CA GLU A 114 14.71 -6.09 16.68
C GLU A 114 13.88 -5.53 15.52
N VAL A 115 12.60 -5.92 15.47
CA VAL A 115 11.64 -5.46 14.46
C VAL A 115 10.49 -4.73 15.12
N SER A 116 10.11 -3.56 14.60
CA SER A 116 8.89 -2.87 15.01
C SER A 116 7.65 -3.54 14.40
N THR A 117 6.49 -3.42 15.04
CA THR A 117 5.23 -3.91 14.48
C THR A 117 4.89 -3.26 13.14
N SER A 118 5.18 -1.97 12.98
CA SER A 118 5.04 -1.25 11.70
C SER A 118 5.98 -1.73 10.60
N THR A 119 7.06 -2.42 10.96
CA THR A 119 7.97 -3.03 9.99
C THR A 119 7.46 -4.41 9.61
N ILE A 120 6.99 -5.20 10.57
CA ILE A 120 6.33 -6.48 10.33
C ILE A 120 5.15 -6.31 9.38
N ASP A 121 4.29 -5.33 9.65
CA ASP A 121 3.14 -4.97 8.81
C ASP A 121 3.56 -4.69 7.35
N ARG A 122 4.55 -3.81 7.15
CA ARG A 122 5.09 -3.51 5.81
C ARG A 122 5.74 -4.71 5.13
N LEU A 123 6.41 -5.57 5.89
CA LEU A 123 7.02 -6.79 5.34
C LEU A 123 5.93 -7.77 4.90
N LEU A 124 4.89 -7.98 5.70
CA LEU A 124 3.76 -8.84 5.36
C LEU A 124 3.00 -8.31 4.13
N ASP A 125 2.68 -7.01 4.11
CA ASP A 125 2.04 -6.34 2.96
C ASP A 125 2.89 -6.50 1.69
N GLY A 126 4.21 -6.30 1.81
CA GLY A 126 5.16 -6.46 0.71
C GLY A 126 5.24 -7.88 0.14
N HIS A 127 4.79 -8.89 0.89
CA HIS A 127 4.72 -10.29 0.48
C HIS A 127 3.27 -10.77 0.23
N GLY A 128 2.30 -9.85 0.16
CA GLY A 128 0.93 -10.17 -0.25
C GLY A 128 0.02 -10.72 0.86
N TYR A 129 0.41 -10.60 2.13
CA TYR A 129 -0.49 -10.88 3.24
C TYR A 129 -1.44 -9.71 3.45
N SER A 130 -2.70 -10.03 3.77
CA SER A 130 -3.74 -9.04 4.04
C SER A 130 -4.56 -9.46 5.24
N VAL A 131 -4.90 -8.53 6.12
CA VAL A 131 -5.76 -8.80 7.27
C VAL A 131 -7.19 -9.04 6.81
N LYS A 132 -7.79 -10.16 7.23
CA LYS A 132 -9.21 -10.47 7.04
C LYS A 132 -9.88 -10.69 8.38
N LEU A 133 -11.11 -10.19 8.52
CA LEU A 133 -11.92 -10.42 9.72
C LEU A 133 -12.24 -11.91 9.85
N LEU A 134 -11.94 -12.48 11.02
CA LEU A 134 -12.30 -13.86 11.33
C LEU A 134 -13.82 -13.95 11.49
N THR A 135 -14.45 -14.73 10.60
CA THR A 135 -15.87 -15.03 10.71
C THR A 135 -16.07 -16.14 11.74
N GLN A 136 -16.73 -15.82 12.85
CA GLN A 136 -17.16 -16.81 13.83
C GLN A 136 -18.18 -17.75 13.17
N ARG A 137 -17.89 -19.04 13.15
CA ARG A 137 -18.81 -20.06 12.65
C ARG A 137 -19.34 -20.87 13.83
N PRO A 138 -20.62 -21.28 13.83
CA PRO A 138 -21.15 -22.18 14.85
C PRO A 138 -20.30 -23.45 14.92
N VAL A 139 -19.87 -23.84 16.13
CA VAL A 139 -19.00 -25.00 16.37
C VAL A 139 -19.61 -26.27 15.79
N ASP A 140 -20.93 -26.41 15.90
CA ASP A 140 -21.68 -27.56 15.38
C ASP A 140 -21.53 -27.76 13.86
N ARG A 141 -21.27 -26.70 13.09
CA ARG A 141 -21.04 -26.80 11.64
C ARG A 141 -19.83 -27.68 11.29
N ASN A 142 -18.85 -27.74 12.19
CA ASN A 142 -17.61 -28.48 11.96
C ASN A 142 -17.62 -29.91 12.50
N ARG A 143 -18.64 -30.30 13.28
CA ARG A 143 -18.79 -31.67 13.76
C ARG A 143 -18.90 -32.66 12.59
N ALA A 144 -18.29 -33.83 12.75
CA ALA A 144 -18.15 -34.80 11.66
C ALA A 144 -19.49 -35.33 11.16
N ASP A 145 -20.41 -35.60 12.08
CA ASP A 145 -21.81 -35.99 11.82
C ASP A 145 -22.54 -34.92 10.98
N VAL A 146 -22.49 -33.66 11.38
CA VAL A 146 -23.13 -32.53 10.69
C VAL A 146 -22.52 -32.33 9.30
N LYS A 147 -21.20 -32.47 9.15
CA LYS A 147 -20.53 -32.42 7.83
C LYS A 147 -21.01 -33.54 6.91
N GLN A 148 -21.13 -34.76 7.43
CA GLN A 148 -21.62 -35.90 6.66
C GLN A 148 -23.08 -35.71 6.23
N LEU A 149 -23.94 -35.23 7.14
CA LEU A 149 -25.34 -34.95 6.84
C LEU A 149 -25.48 -33.90 5.73
N ARG A 150 -24.71 -32.80 5.81
CA ARG A 150 -24.70 -31.76 4.76
C ARG A 150 -24.24 -32.32 3.41
N ARG A 151 -23.24 -33.20 3.42
CA ARG A 151 -22.74 -33.85 2.19
C ARG A 151 -23.81 -34.74 1.56
N ARG A 152 -24.48 -35.57 2.36
CA ARG A 152 -25.58 -36.44 1.90
C ARG A 152 -26.73 -35.63 1.34
N TYR A 153 -27.14 -34.58 2.04
CA TYR A 153 -28.19 -33.67 1.56
C TYR A 153 -27.81 -33.01 0.23
N ALA A 154 -26.58 -32.52 0.08
CA ALA A 154 -26.12 -31.91 -1.17
C ALA A 154 -26.09 -32.92 -2.34
N GLN A 155 -25.69 -34.17 -2.08
CA GLN A 155 -25.70 -35.24 -3.09
C GLN A 155 -27.13 -35.56 -3.53
N TRP A 156 -28.04 -35.75 -2.58
CA TRP A 156 -29.47 -35.96 -2.88
C TRP A 156 -30.08 -34.76 -3.63
N LEU A 157 -29.73 -33.53 -3.22
CA LEU A 157 -30.22 -32.31 -3.84
C LEU A 157 -29.82 -32.25 -5.33
N GLN A 158 -28.61 -32.71 -5.67
CA GLN A 158 -28.11 -32.75 -7.03
C GLN A 158 -28.71 -33.88 -7.89
N SER A 159 -29.03 -35.04 -7.30
CA SER A 159 -29.53 -36.20 -8.06
C SER A 159 -31.04 -36.14 -8.31
N GLU A 160 -31.80 -35.89 -7.25
CA GLU A 160 -33.27 -36.02 -7.24
C GLU A 160 -33.93 -34.71 -6.79
N GLY A 161 -33.14 -33.84 -6.16
CA GLY A 161 -33.63 -32.63 -5.53
C GLY A 161 -33.89 -31.45 -6.47
N THR A 162 -33.64 -31.55 -7.76
CA THR A 162 -33.89 -30.42 -8.69
C THR A 162 -35.15 -30.62 -9.51
N THR A 163 -35.70 -31.84 -9.55
CA THR A 163 -36.85 -32.22 -10.39
C THR A 163 -38.21 -31.87 -9.77
N LEU A 164 -38.27 -31.48 -8.50
CA LEU A 164 -39.54 -31.14 -7.81
C LEU A 164 -39.58 -29.65 -7.44
N THR A 165 -40.73 -29.02 -7.68
CA THR A 165 -41.04 -27.67 -7.17
C THR A 165 -40.97 -27.64 -5.65
N ARG A 166 -40.29 -26.63 -5.09
CA ARG A 166 -39.92 -26.60 -3.67
C ARG A 166 -40.15 -25.23 -3.05
N TYR A 167 -40.74 -25.23 -1.88
CA TYR A 167 -40.95 -24.03 -1.06
C TYR A 167 -40.11 -24.14 0.20
N TYR A 168 -39.28 -23.13 0.46
CA TYR A 168 -38.47 -23.04 1.67
C TYR A 168 -39.12 -21.99 2.58
N ILE A 169 -39.39 -22.39 3.82
CA ILE A 169 -39.94 -21.53 4.87
C ILE A 169 -38.89 -21.50 5.97
N ASP A 170 -38.47 -20.30 6.35
CA ASP A 170 -37.51 -20.08 7.42
C ASP A 170 -37.98 -18.93 8.30
N GLU A 171 -37.68 -19.03 9.60
CA GLU A 171 -38.01 -18.00 10.56
C GLU A 171 -36.89 -16.97 10.61
N THR A 172 -37.23 -15.67 10.54
CA THR A 172 -36.26 -14.60 10.71
C THR A 172 -36.70 -13.66 11.83
N ASN A 173 -35.74 -13.30 12.69
CA ASN A 173 -35.96 -12.37 13.79
C ASN A 173 -35.68 -10.93 13.33
N PHE A 174 -36.59 -10.01 13.63
CA PHE A 174 -36.42 -8.58 13.36
C PHE A 174 -36.26 -7.81 14.67
N ASN A 175 -35.20 -7.02 14.77
CA ASN A 175 -35.03 -6.07 15.86
C ASN A 175 -35.68 -4.73 15.48
N VAL A 176 -36.85 -4.44 16.05
CA VAL A 176 -37.54 -3.16 15.85
C VAL A 176 -37.06 -2.19 16.93
N LYS A 177 -36.44 -1.08 16.51
CA LYS A 177 -36.07 0.02 17.42
C LYS A 177 -37.03 1.18 17.24
N THR A 178 -37.79 1.49 18.28
CA THR A 178 -38.70 2.64 18.32
C THR A 178 -38.03 3.79 19.08
N THR A 179 -37.77 4.91 18.40
CA THR A 179 -37.26 6.13 19.03
C THR A 179 -38.39 7.16 19.10
N TYR A 180 -38.77 7.59 20.30
CA TYR A 180 -39.77 8.64 20.49
C TYR A 180 -39.14 10.02 20.30
N ILE A 181 -39.56 10.77 19.28
CA ILE A 181 -39.15 12.17 19.11
C ILE A 181 -40.07 13.03 19.99
N ARG A 182 -39.58 13.51 21.14
CA ARG A 182 -40.26 14.59 21.87
C ARG A 182 -40.11 15.88 21.06
N ARG A 183 -41.17 16.28 20.36
CA ARG A 183 -41.28 17.58 19.71
C ARG A 183 -41.42 18.65 20.81
N ILE A 184 -40.32 19.31 21.18
CA ILE A 184 -40.39 20.48 22.06
C ILE A 184 -41.03 21.61 21.24
N HIS A 185 -42.34 21.80 21.39
CA HIS A 185 -43.02 22.99 20.91
C HIS A 185 -42.49 24.21 21.68
N HIS A 186 -41.55 24.93 21.08
CA HIS A 186 -41.26 26.30 21.45
C HIS A 186 -42.37 27.16 20.86
N LEU A 187 -43.48 27.30 21.59
CA LEU A 187 -44.51 28.27 21.25
C LEU A 187 -44.15 29.61 21.93
N CYS A 188 -43.95 30.60 21.06
CA CYS A 188 -44.01 32.02 21.31
C CYS A 188 -44.90 32.40 22.50
N ARG A 189 -44.34 33.13 23.46
CA ARG A 189 -45.10 34.05 24.31
C ARG A 189 -44.61 35.46 24.01
N THR A 190 -45.21 36.07 22.99
CA THR A 190 -45.35 37.51 22.86
C THR A 190 -46.54 37.94 23.71
N GLY A 191 -46.34 38.94 24.57
CA GLY A 191 -47.34 39.52 25.47
C GLY A 191 -46.64 40.15 26.65
#